data_AF-A0AAN8WTX4-F1
#
_entry.id   AF-A0AAN8WTX4-F1
#
_cell.length_a   1.000
_cell.length_b   1.000
_cell.length_c   1.000
_cell.angle_alpha   90.00
_cell.angle_beta   90.00
_cell.angle_gamma   90.00
#
_symmetry.space_group_name_H-M   'P 1'
#
loop_
_entity.id
_entity.type
_entity.pdbx_description
1 polymer ?
#
loop_
_entity_poly.entity_id
_entity_poly.type
_entity_poly.pdbx_seq_one_letter_code
_entity_poly.pdbx_strand_id
1 'polypeptide(L)'
;MGKSLAVNQHILSSTLSLRLNRRGNSFSQSRSSRDLMTEVTPYKRDISVNHTTLALAAERILNEENESLRQACTRAVYTSWYYQTNLTEINRRIALSAQMQYSSMKQQSWHKVQLWQGLKNYLLSDEIRRQFEALSVLGTSALPVGDLTDYKNVLSIMSETYNTATICGYQGARKCDLSIDRDISPLMVNSRDASELSHAWKTWRDNTGKKIRNHFSIFVELANKAARYNGFRNVVEMDLVPYERPDFRQEIANAWEQIKPLYLQLHAYARSKLRKVYGSSIVRERGPLPAHILGNMWAQKWDVNDILMPYPWKPQIDVTNEMVKQRFTPKKLFEVAEDFFLSMNMTRMPHTFWRHSMFEAPNDRPIICHASSWDFCNSYDY
;
A
#
# COMPACT_ATOMS: atom_id res chain seq x y z
N MET A 1 -9.61 -0.51 -10.02
CA MET A 1 -8.60 -0.40 -8.93
C MET A 1 -9.30 -0.34 -7.57
N GLY A 2 -9.84 -1.46 -7.09
CA GLY A 2 -10.17 -1.68 -5.68
C GLY A 2 -8.98 -2.39 -5.05
N LYS A 3 -8.30 -1.76 -4.10
CA LYS A 3 -7.18 -2.36 -3.39
C LYS A 3 -7.72 -3.53 -2.56
N SER A 4 -7.32 -4.75 -2.92
CA SER A 4 -7.55 -5.95 -2.11
C SER A 4 -7.06 -5.70 -0.69
N LEU A 5 -7.93 -6.00 0.28
CA LEU A 5 -7.76 -5.79 1.71
C LEU A 5 -6.54 -6.50 2.33
N ALA A 6 -5.79 -7.33 1.58
CA ALA A 6 -4.58 -7.99 2.08
C ALA A 6 -3.31 -7.13 2.04
N VAL A 7 -3.29 -6.03 1.28
CA VAL A 7 -2.12 -5.11 1.20
C VAL A 7 -2.33 -3.82 2.01
N ASN A 8 -3.49 -3.68 2.67
CA ASN A 8 -3.87 -2.47 3.42
C ASN A 8 -3.30 -2.43 4.84
N GLN A 9 -1.97 -2.46 4.96
CA GLN A 9 -1.28 -1.80 6.09
C GLN A 9 -0.37 -0.63 5.68
N HIS A 10 -0.09 -0.39 4.38
CA HIS A 10 0.94 0.61 4.03
C HIS A 10 0.68 1.59 2.88
N ILE A 11 -0.48 1.58 2.18
CA ILE A 11 -0.59 2.43 0.98
C ILE A 11 -1.96 3.08 0.85
N LEU A 12 -2.33 4.04 1.70
CA LEU A 12 -3.36 5.04 1.38
C LEU A 12 -3.13 6.34 2.20
N SER A 13 -2.12 7.13 1.82
CA SER A 13 -2.10 8.56 2.13
C SER A 13 -1.19 9.32 1.16
N SER A 14 -1.76 9.80 0.06
CA SER A 14 -1.09 10.78 -0.80
C SER A 14 -2.12 11.69 -1.44
N THR A 15 -2.49 12.79 -0.75
CA THR A 15 -2.67 14.12 -1.36
C THR A 15 -3.01 15.22 -0.33
N LEU A 16 -2.30 16.35 -0.46
CA LEU A 16 -2.52 17.72 0.06
C LEU A 16 -2.49 18.03 1.57
N SER A 17 -1.39 18.66 2.03
CA SER A 17 -1.27 20.15 2.08
C SER A 17 0.06 20.63 2.68
N LEU A 18 0.53 21.77 2.18
CA LEU A 18 1.82 22.42 2.40
C LEU A 18 1.62 23.82 3.02
N ARG A 19 2.57 24.20 3.90
CA ARG A 19 2.92 25.55 4.45
C ARG A 19 1.99 26.11 5.57
N LEU A 20 2.47 26.70 6.67
CA LEU A 20 3.57 27.67 6.86
C LEU A 20 4.35 27.57 8.19
N ASN A 21 5.60 28.03 8.08
CA ASN A 21 6.70 28.37 8.99
C ASN A 21 6.58 28.49 10.52
N ARG A 22 7.68 28.01 11.14
CA ARG A 22 8.25 28.31 12.46
C ARG A 22 8.54 29.80 12.69
N ARG A 23 8.50 30.23 13.95
CA ARG A 23 9.61 30.94 14.62
C ARG A 23 9.70 30.47 16.08
N GLY A 24 10.89 30.06 16.49
CA GLY A 24 11.22 29.80 17.89
C GLY A 24 11.65 31.07 18.60
N ASN A 25 11.81 30.97 19.93
CA ASN A 25 12.87 31.66 20.63
C ASN A 25 13.19 30.92 21.93
N SER A 26 14.49 30.66 22.09
CA SER A 26 15.19 30.26 23.29
C SER A 26 15.17 31.36 24.34
N PHE A 27 15.13 30.99 25.62
CA PHE A 27 15.64 31.83 26.69
C PHE A 27 16.43 30.98 27.69
N SER A 28 17.55 31.55 28.13
CA SER A 28 18.60 30.95 28.93
C SER A 28 18.73 31.63 30.30
N GLN A 29 19.25 30.87 31.27
CA GLN A 29 19.97 31.25 32.50
C GLN A 29 19.18 31.76 33.72
N SER A 30 19.36 31.10 34.88
CA SER A 30 20.35 31.43 35.93
C SER A 30 20.18 30.54 37.18
N ARG A 31 21.24 29.86 37.65
CA ARG A 31 21.90 29.94 39.00
C ARG A 31 20.97 30.42 40.14
N SER A 32 20.90 29.82 41.33
CA SER A 32 21.91 29.27 42.24
C SER A 32 21.18 28.71 43.47
N SER A 33 21.70 27.67 44.14
CA SER A 33 21.91 27.63 45.60
C SER A 33 22.60 26.33 45.99
N ARG A 34 23.70 26.48 46.74
CA ARG A 34 24.44 25.41 47.42
C ARG A 34 23.61 24.91 48.59
N ASP A 35 23.57 23.59 48.80
CA ASP A 35 23.45 23.02 50.13
C ASP A 35 24.25 21.72 50.23
N LEU A 36 24.95 21.59 51.35
CA LEU A 36 25.83 20.49 51.69
C LEU A 36 25.00 19.21 51.89
N MET A 37 25.26 18.18 51.10
CA MET A 37 25.04 16.79 51.50
C MET A 37 26.22 15.94 51.06
N THR A 38 26.92 15.43 52.07
CA THR A 38 27.77 14.23 52.09
C THR A 38 27.86 13.45 50.78
N GLU A 39 29.08 13.35 50.24
CA GLU A 39 29.45 12.39 49.19
C GLU A 39 29.12 10.97 49.64
N VAL A 40 27.93 10.49 49.26
CA VAL A 40 27.70 9.07 49.07
C VAL A 40 28.22 8.79 47.66
N THR A 41 29.44 8.27 47.57
CA THR A 41 29.94 7.69 46.33
C THR A 41 28.93 6.62 45.91
N PRO A 42 28.23 6.78 44.77
CA PRO A 42 27.41 5.69 44.27
C PRO A 42 28.42 4.63 43.85
N TYR A 43 28.41 3.49 44.54
CA TYR A 43 29.01 2.26 44.05
C TYR A 43 28.33 1.93 42.73
N LYS A 44 28.81 2.52 41.63
CA LYS A 44 28.61 2.01 40.29
C LYS A 44 29.24 0.63 40.33
N ARG A 45 28.42 -0.39 40.58
CA ARG A 45 28.71 -1.69 39.99
C ARG A 45 28.77 -1.39 38.50
N ASP A 46 29.97 -1.32 37.96
CA ASP A 46 30.19 -1.70 36.57
C ASP A 46 29.71 -3.15 36.51
N ILE A 47 28.43 -3.32 36.21
CA ILE A 47 27.92 -4.57 35.68
C ILE A 47 28.63 -4.67 34.34
N SER A 48 29.76 -5.38 34.31
CA SER A 48 30.38 -5.76 33.05
C SER A 48 29.35 -6.60 32.31
N VAL A 49 28.63 -5.95 31.39
CA VAL A 49 27.69 -6.63 30.52
C VAL A 49 28.55 -7.57 29.69
N ASN A 50 28.47 -8.87 29.98
CA ASN A 50 29.09 -9.87 29.15
C ASN A 50 28.35 -9.85 27.81
N HIS A 51 28.91 -9.12 26.84
CA HIS A 51 28.32 -8.90 25.53
C HIS A 51 28.00 -10.22 24.81
N THR A 52 28.80 -11.26 25.05
CA THR A 52 28.57 -12.61 24.50
C THR A 52 27.32 -13.26 25.10
N THR A 53 27.15 -13.19 26.42
CA THR A 53 25.95 -13.71 27.10
C THR A 53 24.69 -12.94 26.71
N LEU A 54 24.81 -11.61 26.58
CA LEU A 54 23.72 -10.77 26.14
C LEU A 54 23.29 -11.09 24.69
N ALA A 55 24.25 -11.25 23.78
CA ALA A 55 23.99 -11.61 22.39
C ALA A 55 23.29 -12.97 22.27
N LEU A 56 23.77 -14.00 22.99
CA LEU A 56 23.12 -15.32 22.98
C LEU A 56 21.68 -15.28 23.53
N ALA A 57 21.43 -14.49 24.57
CA ALA A 57 20.08 -14.32 25.10
C ALA A 57 19.17 -13.57 24.12
N ALA A 58 19.71 -12.57 23.42
CA ALA A 58 19.01 -11.82 22.38
C ALA A 58 18.64 -12.71 21.18
N GLU A 59 19.60 -13.51 20.68
CA GLU A 59 19.36 -14.49 19.61
C GLU A 59 18.29 -15.51 19.99
N ARG A 60 18.35 -16.05 21.20
CA ARG A 60 17.38 -17.02 21.67
C ARG A 60 15.95 -16.47 21.64
N ILE A 61 15.74 -15.26 22.16
CA ILE A 61 14.42 -14.64 22.14
C ILE A 61 13.98 -14.35 20.71
N LEU A 62 14.85 -13.81 19.86
CA LEU A 62 14.52 -13.57 18.46
C LEU A 62 14.12 -14.87 17.75
N ASN A 63 14.83 -15.98 17.97
CA ASN A 63 14.49 -17.27 17.39
C ASN A 63 13.13 -17.79 17.87
N GLU A 64 12.83 -17.67 19.17
CA GLU A 64 11.53 -18.05 19.74
C GLU A 64 10.38 -17.19 19.16
N GLU A 65 10.58 -15.87 19.05
CA GLU A 65 9.59 -14.95 18.47
C GLU A 65 9.43 -15.15 16.96
N ASN A 66 10.52 -15.36 16.23
CA ASN A 66 10.49 -15.63 14.80
C ASN A 66 9.68 -16.90 14.51
N GLU A 67 9.91 -17.98 15.25
CA GLU A 67 9.14 -19.22 15.07
C GLU A 67 7.64 -19.01 15.34
N SER A 68 7.32 -18.35 16.45
CA SER A 68 5.94 -18.12 16.87
C SER A 68 5.18 -17.23 15.88
N LEU A 69 5.79 -16.12 15.47
CA LEU A 69 5.21 -15.20 14.49
C LEU A 69 5.12 -15.82 13.10
N ARG A 70 6.09 -16.66 12.71
CA ARG A 70 6.08 -17.40 11.45
C ARG A 70 4.84 -18.28 11.34
N GLN A 71 4.59 -19.13 12.34
CA GLN A 71 3.42 -20.01 12.37
C GLN A 71 2.09 -19.23 12.32
N ALA A 72 2.01 -18.14 13.08
CA ALA A 72 0.84 -17.27 13.10
C ALA A 72 0.62 -16.55 11.76
N CYS A 73 1.70 -16.04 11.15
CA CYS A 73 1.65 -15.44 9.82
C CYS A 73 1.18 -16.46 8.78
N THR A 74 1.78 -17.65 8.72
CA THR A 74 1.40 -18.70 7.78
C THR A 74 -0.09 -19.02 7.86
N ARG A 75 -0.65 -19.17 9.07
CA ARG A 75 -2.09 -19.39 9.25
C ARG A 75 -2.92 -18.21 8.75
N ALA A 76 -2.53 -16.98 9.08
CA ALA A 76 -3.24 -15.78 8.64
C ALA A 76 -3.23 -15.64 7.11
N VAL A 77 -2.09 -15.89 6.47
CA VAL A 77 -1.94 -15.81 5.02
C VAL A 77 -2.75 -16.90 4.31
N TYR A 78 -2.66 -18.17 4.75
CA TYR A 78 -3.46 -19.26 4.15
C TYR A 78 -4.96 -19.00 4.22
N THR A 79 -5.46 -18.56 5.37
CA THR A 79 -6.90 -18.28 5.53
C THR A 79 -7.34 -17.08 4.69
N SER A 80 -6.48 -16.07 4.55
CA SER A 80 -6.73 -14.93 3.64
C SER A 80 -6.71 -15.36 2.17
N TRP A 81 -5.74 -16.18 1.75
CA TRP A 81 -5.69 -16.74 0.39
C TRP A 81 -6.97 -17.53 0.07
N TYR A 82 -7.42 -18.37 1.00
CA TYR A 82 -8.64 -19.15 0.83
C TYR A 82 -9.89 -18.28 0.71
N TYR A 83 -9.98 -17.19 1.47
CA TYR A 83 -11.05 -16.21 1.31
C TYR A 83 -11.00 -15.51 -0.05
N GLN A 84 -9.83 -15.04 -0.50
CA GLN A 84 -9.72 -14.31 -1.77
C GLN A 84 -9.95 -15.19 -3.00
N THR A 85 -9.66 -16.48 -2.89
CA THR A 85 -9.89 -17.49 -3.94
C THR A 85 -11.25 -18.19 -3.80
N ASN A 86 -12.03 -17.88 -2.77
CA ASN A 86 -13.38 -18.38 -2.55
C ASN A 86 -14.17 -17.44 -1.61
N LEU A 87 -14.88 -16.47 -2.21
CA LEU A 87 -15.56 -15.41 -1.46
C LEU A 87 -16.84 -15.92 -0.79
N THR A 88 -16.73 -16.31 0.47
CA THR A 88 -17.86 -16.66 1.35
C THR A 88 -17.76 -15.94 2.69
N GLU A 89 -18.90 -15.74 3.36
CA GLU A 89 -18.95 -15.12 4.69
C GLU A 89 -18.22 -15.97 5.75
N ILE A 90 -18.28 -17.30 5.62
CA ILE A 90 -17.56 -18.23 6.50
C ILE A 90 -16.05 -18.02 6.36
N ASN A 91 -15.54 -18.01 5.13
CA ASN A 91 -14.11 -17.80 4.85
C ASN A 91 -13.66 -16.41 5.34
N ARG A 92 -14.50 -15.38 5.16
CA ARG A 92 -14.22 -14.03 5.65
C ARG A 92 -14.03 -14.00 7.17
N ARG A 93 -14.91 -14.67 7.92
CA ARG A 93 -14.81 -14.74 9.39
C ARG A 93 -13.58 -15.51 9.87
N ILE A 94 -13.25 -16.62 9.20
CA ILE A 94 -12.05 -17.41 9.50
C ILE A 94 -10.79 -16.58 9.27
N ALA A 95 -10.69 -15.92 8.10
CA ALA A 95 -9.56 -15.06 7.76
C ALA A 95 -9.41 -13.90 8.75
N LEU A 96 -10.52 -13.24 9.11
CA LEU A 96 -10.50 -12.14 10.10
C LEU A 96 -10.04 -12.60 11.48
N SER A 97 -10.51 -13.77 11.93
CA SER A 97 -10.11 -14.36 13.22
C SER A 97 -8.62 -14.68 13.25
N ALA A 98 -8.09 -15.32 12.20
CA ALA A 98 -6.66 -15.61 12.09
C ALA A 98 -5.81 -14.32 12.07
N GLN A 99 -6.25 -13.28 11.35
CA GLN A 99 -5.57 -11.99 11.32
C GLN A 99 -5.58 -11.29 12.69
N MET A 100 -6.66 -11.42 13.46
CA MET A 100 -6.74 -10.91 14.84
C MET A 100 -5.78 -11.65 15.77
N GLN A 101 -5.71 -12.98 15.67
CA GLN A 101 -4.75 -13.78 16.44
C GLN A 101 -3.31 -13.37 16.13
N TYR A 102 -2.95 -13.26 14.85
CA TYR A 102 -1.63 -12.80 14.44
C TYR A 102 -1.31 -11.39 14.95
N SER A 103 -2.29 -10.48 14.90
CA SER A 103 -2.13 -9.12 15.45
C SER A 103 -1.86 -9.12 16.96
N SER A 104 -2.55 -10.00 17.71
CA SER A 104 -2.36 -10.18 19.16
C SER A 104 -0.97 -10.73 19.48
N MET A 105 -0.50 -11.72 18.71
CA MET A 105 0.85 -12.27 18.88
C MET A 105 1.93 -11.23 18.60
N LYS A 106 1.76 -10.37 17.60
CA LYS A 106 2.66 -9.23 17.38
C LYS A 106 2.71 -8.29 18.58
N GLN A 107 1.57 -7.99 19.22
CA GLN A 107 1.54 -7.16 20.44
C GLN A 107 2.31 -7.82 21.59
N GLN A 108 2.13 -9.14 21.80
CA GLN A 108 2.86 -9.88 22.83
C GLN A 108 4.37 -9.89 22.56
N SER A 109 4.76 -10.13 21.31
CA SER A 109 6.15 -10.09 20.86
C SER A 109 6.79 -8.73 21.10
N TRP A 110 6.08 -7.65 20.77
CA TRP A 110 6.50 -6.29 21.03
C TRP A 110 6.75 -6.04 22.52
N HIS A 111 5.85 -6.47 23.41
CA HIS A 111 6.05 -6.31 24.86
C HIS A 111 7.34 -6.97 25.34
N LYS A 112 7.68 -8.15 24.81
CA LYS A 112 8.95 -8.83 25.12
C LYS A 112 10.14 -8.05 24.56
N VAL A 113 10.06 -7.59 23.32
CA VAL A 113 11.10 -6.80 22.63
C VAL A 113 11.34 -5.43 23.28
N GLN A 114 10.31 -4.79 23.83
CA GLN A 114 10.45 -3.51 24.52
C GLN A 114 11.37 -3.58 25.74
N LEU A 115 11.42 -4.73 26.42
CA LEU A 115 12.35 -4.97 27.54
C LEU A 115 13.82 -4.88 27.10
N TRP A 116 14.11 -5.06 25.81
CA TRP A 116 15.45 -5.02 25.23
C TRP A 116 15.86 -3.65 24.70
N GLN A 117 14.95 -2.67 24.63
CA GLN A 117 15.24 -1.34 24.05
C GLN A 117 16.39 -0.63 24.77
N GLY A 118 16.46 -0.73 26.10
CA GLY A 118 17.56 -0.18 26.89
C GLY A 118 18.90 -0.89 26.68
N LEU A 119 18.89 -2.11 26.15
CA LEU A 119 20.07 -2.93 25.91
C LEU A 119 20.53 -2.91 24.44
N LYS A 120 19.78 -2.23 23.57
CA LYS A 120 20.01 -2.20 22.12
C LYS A 120 21.43 -1.76 21.73
N ASN A 121 21.98 -0.78 22.44
CA ASN A 121 23.34 -0.26 22.17
C ASN A 121 24.45 -1.24 22.59
N TYR A 122 24.13 -2.27 23.37
CA TYR A 122 25.07 -3.30 23.82
C TYR A 122 25.04 -4.55 22.92
N LEU A 123 24.08 -4.63 21.98
CA LEU A 123 23.98 -5.68 20.97
C LEU A 123 24.98 -5.37 19.84
N LEU A 124 26.04 -6.19 19.73
CA LEU A 124 27.12 -5.97 18.78
C LEU A 124 26.77 -6.39 17.33
N SER A 125 25.77 -7.25 17.15
CA SER A 125 25.32 -7.69 15.82
C SER A 125 24.29 -6.74 15.24
N ASP A 126 24.60 -6.19 14.06
CA ASP A 126 23.68 -5.35 13.29
C ASP A 126 22.40 -6.10 12.88
N GLU A 127 22.51 -7.40 12.59
CA GLU A 127 21.37 -8.23 12.23
C GLU A 127 20.38 -8.35 13.41
N ILE A 128 20.89 -8.69 14.59
CA ILE A 128 20.09 -8.77 15.82
C ILE A 128 19.44 -7.42 16.10
N ARG A 129 20.22 -6.34 16.05
CA ARG A 129 19.72 -4.97 16.28
C ARG A 129 18.60 -4.61 15.31
N ARG A 130 18.73 -4.96 14.02
CA ARG A 130 17.72 -4.72 12.99
C ARG A 130 16.44 -5.53 13.23
N GLN A 131 16.55 -6.78 13.68
CA GLN A 131 15.36 -7.58 14.05
C GLN A 131 14.61 -6.97 15.23
N PHE A 132 15.31 -6.52 16.29
CA PHE A 132 14.69 -5.79 17.40
C PHE A 132 14.05 -4.46 16.97
N GLU A 133 14.69 -3.72 16.06
CA GLU A 133 14.12 -2.51 15.47
C GLU A 133 12.81 -2.80 14.73
N ALA A 134 12.79 -3.83 13.88
CA ALA A 134 11.59 -4.22 13.13
C ALA A 134 10.44 -4.63 14.08
N LEU A 135 10.73 -5.42 15.11
CA LEU A 135 9.73 -5.86 16.09
C LEU A 135 9.28 -4.75 17.05
N SER A 136 9.99 -3.61 17.11
CA SER A 136 9.65 -2.48 17.99
C SER A 136 8.54 -1.58 17.44
N VAL A 137 8.18 -1.73 16.17
CA VAL A 137 7.11 -0.97 15.52
C VAL A 137 5.91 -1.89 15.25
N LEU A 138 4.87 -1.76 16.05
CA LEU A 138 3.62 -2.52 15.93
C LEU A 138 2.71 -2.07 14.78
N GLY A 139 2.91 -0.85 14.29
CA GLY A 139 1.98 -0.21 13.36
C GLY A 139 0.59 -0.06 14.00
N THR A 140 -0.46 -0.40 13.25
CA THR A 140 -1.85 -0.26 13.73
C THR A 140 -2.17 -1.17 14.92
N SER A 141 -1.42 -2.25 15.10
CA SER A 141 -1.60 -3.14 16.26
C SER A 141 -1.26 -2.47 17.59
N ALA A 142 -0.66 -1.27 17.60
CA ALA A 142 -0.43 -0.53 18.84
C ALA A 142 -1.71 0.11 19.43
N LEU A 143 -2.81 0.13 18.66
CA LEU A 143 -4.08 0.68 19.12
C LEU A 143 -4.73 -0.21 20.20
N PRO A 144 -5.40 0.40 21.21
CA PRO A 144 -6.32 -0.31 22.09
C PRO A 144 -7.38 -1.09 21.31
N VAL A 145 -7.92 -2.16 21.90
CA VAL A 145 -8.85 -3.08 21.23
C VAL A 145 -10.06 -2.36 20.62
N GLY A 146 -10.64 -1.37 21.32
CA GLY A 146 -11.75 -0.56 20.80
C GLY A 146 -11.36 0.22 19.55
N ASP A 147 -10.31 1.05 19.64
CA ASP A 147 -9.79 1.83 18.51
C ASP A 147 -9.36 0.96 17.33
N LEU A 148 -8.75 -0.20 17.59
CA LEU A 148 -8.33 -1.16 16.57
C LEU A 148 -9.54 -1.75 15.84
N THR A 149 -10.62 -2.02 16.58
CA THR A 149 -11.89 -2.49 16.03
C THR A 149 -12.52 -1.41 15.15
N ASP A 150 -12.58 -0.17 15.62
CA ASP A 150 -13.09 0.96 14.85
C ASP A 150 -12.25 1.23 13.60
N TYR A 151 -10.92 1.15 13.71
CA TYR A 151 -10.00 1.29 12.58
C TYR A 151 -10.29 0.24 11.50
N LYS A 152 -10.43 -1.02 11.90
CA LYS A 152 -10.76 -2.13 10.99
C LYS A 152 -12.15 -1.98 10.37
N ASN A 153 -13.14 -1.56 11.16
CA ASN A 153 -14.51 -1.35 10.70
C ASN A 153 -14.59 -0.24 9.65
N VAL A 154 -14.00 0.92 9.94
CA VAL A 154 -13.97 2.06 9.01
C VAL A 154 -13.26 1.68 7.71
N LEU A 155 -12.13 0.97 7.79
CA LEU A 155 -11.43 0.46 6.61
C LEU A 155 -12.29 -0.51 5.77
N SER A 156 -13.02 -1.41 6.43
CA SER A 156 -13.94 -2.34 5.78
C SER A 156 -15.07 -1.58 5.06
N ILE A 157 -15.71 -0.62 5.73
CA ILE A 157 -16.80 0.19 5.16
C ILE A 157 -16.31 0.97 3.94
N MET A 158 -15.15 1.63 4.02
CA MET A 158 -14.58 2.37 2.89
C MET A 158 -14.31 1.44 1.70
N SER A 159 -13.73 0.26 1.94
CA SER A 159 -13.44 -0.72 0.89
C SER A 159 -14.72 -1.26 0.25
N GLU A 160 -15.72 -1.63 1.05
CA GLU A 160 -16.99 -2.14 0.56
C GLU A 160 -17.74 -1.08 -0.25
N THR A 161 -17.82 0.15 0.27
CA THR A 161 -18.46 1.29 -0.41
C THR A 161 -17.84 1.51 -1.79
N TYR A 162 -16.52 1.42 -1.90
CA TYR A 162 -15.83 1.60 -3.17
C TYR A 162 -16.05 0.41 -4.13
N ASN A 163 -15.93 -0.83 -3.64
CA ASN A 163 -15.99 -2.03 -4.47
C ASN A 163 -17.40 -2.36 -4.97
N THR A 164 -18.43 -1.98 -4.21
CA THR A 164 -19.85 -2.23 -4.55
C THR A 164 -20.52 -1.05 -5.24
N ALA A 165 -19.84 0.09 -5.38
CA ALA A 165 -20.41 1.26 -6.01
C ALA A 165 -20.75 1.00 -7.48
N THR A 166 -21.94 1.45 -7.88
CA THR A 166 -22.39 1.50 -9.26
C THR A 166 -22.82 2.92 -9.63
N ILE A 167 -22.91 3.21 -10.93
CA ILE A 167 -23.47 4.45 -11.45
C ILE A 167 -24.55 4.19 -12.48
N CYS A 168 -25.39 5.20 -12.73
CA CYS A 168 -26.35 5.18 -13.84
C CYS A 168 -25.72 5.68 -15.14
N GLY A 169 -26.09 5.07 -16.26
CA GLY A 169 -25.62 5.45 -17.59
C GLY A 169 -26.07 6.87 -17.99
N TYR A 170 -25.30 7.51 -18.88
CA TYR A 170 -25.52 8.90 -19.31
C TYR A 170 -26.82 9.09 -20.10
N GLN A 171 -27.06 8.26 -21.12
CA GLN A 171 -28.26 8.36 -22.00
C GLN A 171 -29.39 7.41 -21.58
N GLY A 172 -29.19 6.60 -20.54
CA GLY A 172 -30.13 5.57 -20.09
C GLY A 172 -30.22 5.53 -18.58
N ALA A 173 -31.01 6.43 -17.98
CA ALA A 173 -31.24 6.52 -16.53
C ALA A 173 -31.84 5.24 -15.91
N ARG A 174 -32.20 4.23 -16.71
CA ARG A 174 -32.71 2.93 -16.27
C ARG A 174 -31.61 1.89 -15.99
N LYS A 175 -30.39 2.06 -16.53
CA LYS A 175 -29.26 1.15 -16.27
C LYS A 175 -28.36 1.74 -15.19
N CYS A 176 -28.54 1.29 -13.94
CA CYS A 176 -27.89 1.83 -12.73
C CYS A 176 -26.96 0.85 -12.01
N ASP A 177 -26.47 -0.14 -12.75
CA ASP A 177 -25.62 -1.23 -12.29
C ASP A 177 -24.20 -1.17 -12.88
N LEU A 178 -23.80 -0.03 -13.46
CA LEU A 178 -22.49 0.12 -14.10
C LEU A 178 -21.38 0.13 -13.05
N SER A 179 -20.48 -0.86 -13.10
CA SER A 179 -19.38 -1.01 -12.16
C SER A 179 -18.05 -0.50 -12.73
N ILE A 180 -17.11 -0.16 -11.84
CA ILE A 180 -15.84 0.48 -12.24
C ILE A 180 -15.02 -0.36 -13.20
N ASP A 181 -14.86 -1.66 -12.93
CA ASP A 181 -13.95 -2.50 -13.71
C ASP A 181 -14.62 -3.04 -15.00
N ARG A 182 -15.92 -3.37 -14.96
CA ARG A 182 -16.64 -3.96 -16.10
C ARG A 182 -17.09 -2.92 -17.13
N ASP A 183 -17.66 -1.79 -16.68
CA ASP A 183 -18.35 -0.86 -17.58
C ASP A 183 -17.63 0.49 -17.65
N ILE A 184 -17.32 1.09 -16.49
CA ILE A 184 -16.84 2.47 -16.44
C ILE A 184 -15.41 2.57 -16.97
N SER A 185 -14.51 1.64 -16.62
CA SER A 185 -13.12 1.69 -17.10
C SER A 185 -13.03 1.59 -18.63
N PRO A 186 -13.70 0.62 -19.30
CA PRO A 186 -13.77 0.61 -20.76
C PRO A 186 -14.43 1.87 -21.35
N LEU A 187 -15.48 2.41 -20.72
CA LEU A 187 -16.11 3.66 -21.15
C LEU A 187 -15.12 4.83 -21.12
N MET A 188 -14.35 4.99 -20.04
CA MET A 188 -13.37 6.06 -19.90
C MET A 188 -12.28 5.98 -20.98
N VAL A 189 -11.88 4.76 -21.39
CA VAL A 189 -10.87 4.52 -22.43
C VAL A 189 -11.42 4.78 -23.83
N ASN A 190 -12.65 4.32 -24.12
CA ASN A 190 -13.17 4.24 -25.50
C ASN A 190 -14.08 5.41 -25.90
N SER A 191 -14.80 6.03 -24.96
CA SER A 191 -15.72 7.13 -25.30
C SER A 191 -14.97 8.41 -25.65
N ARG A 192 -15.46 9.13 -26.66
CA ARG A 192 -14.97 10.46 -27.07
C ARG A 192 -16.05 11.54 -26.90
N ASP A 193 -17.17 11.21 -26.25
CA ASP A 193 -18.15 12.20 -25.84
C ASP A 193 -17.72 12.79 -24.49
N ALA A 194 -17.30 14.07 -24.50
CA ALA A 194 -16.86 14.78 -23.30
C ALA A 194 -17.96 14.82 -22.23
N SER A 195 -19.24 14.86 -22.60
CA SER A 195 -20.36 14.92 -21.67
C SER A 195 -20.59 13.58 -20.98
N GLU A 196 -20.50 12.47 -21.74
CA GLU A 196 -20.58 11.12 -21.20
C GLU A 196 -19.42 10.84 -20.22
N LEU A 197 -18.19 11.18 -20.63
CA LEU A 197 -17.00 11.05 -19.79
C LEU A 197 -17.12 11.88 -18.51
N SER A 198 -17.59 13.12 -18.62
CA SER A 198 -17.83 14.00 -17.48
C SER A 198 -18.89 13.42 -16.52
N HIS A 199 -20.00 12.91 -17.06
CA HIS A 199 -21.06 12.27 -16.28
C HIS A 199 -20.54 11.06 -15.50
N ALA A 200 -19.82 10.15 -16.17
CA ALA A 200 -19.24 8.97 -15.52
C ALA A 200 -18.23 9.37 -14.44
N TRP A 201 -17.32 10.29 -14.75
CA TRP A 201 -16.29 10.79 -13.82
C TRP A 201 -16.88 11.43 -12.56
N LYS A 202 -17.93 12.24 -12.73
CA LYS A 202 -18.61 12.95 -11.64
C LYS A 202 -19.46 12.00 -10.81
N THR A 203 -20.32 11.21 -11.45
CA THR A 203 -21.24 10.30 -10.75
C THR A 203 -20.49 9.23 -9.96
N TRP A 204 -19.35 8.75 -10.49
CA TRP A 204 -18.49 7.84 -9.74
C TRP A 204 -18.00 8.47 -8.43
N ARG A 205 -17.52 9.73 -8.47
CA ARG A 205 -17.06 10.47 -7.27
C ARG A 205 -18.19 10.77 -6.30
N ASP A 206 -19.38 11.02 -6.82
CA ASP A 206 -20.59 11.25 -6.02
C ASP A 206 -21.02 9.97 -5.28
N ASN A 207 -20.94 8.81 -5.93
CA ASN A 207 -21.34 7.53 -5.35
C ASN A 207 -20.26 6.88 -4.47
N THR A 208 -19.00 7.31 -4.58
CA THR A 208 -17.88 6.80 -3.77
C THR A 208 -17.35 7.87 -2.81
N GLY A 209 -16.59 8.84 -3.33
CA GLY A 209 -15.86 9.85 -2.56
C GLY A 209 -16.73 10.60 -1.54
N LYS A 210 -17.95 11.00 -1.90
CA LYS A 210 -18.88 11.65 -0.95
C LYS A 210 -19.24 10.76 0.23
N LYS A 211 -19.47 9.46 0.01
CA LYS A 211 -19.83 8.49 1.05
C LYS A 211 -18.64 8.12 1.93
N ILE A 212 -17.43 8.10 1.35
CA ILE A 212 -16.18 7.75 2.05
C ILE A 212 -15.64 8.90 2.91
N ARG A 213 -15.96 10.16 2.58
CA ARG A 213 -15.38 11.37 3.21
C ARG A 213 -15.33 11.34 4.75
N ASN A 214 -16.44 11.02 5.41
CA ASN A 214 -16.52 11.05 6.87
C ASN A 214 -15.69 9.90 7.48
N HIS A 215 -15.81 8.70 6.91
CA HIS A 215 -15.03 7.52 7.28
C HIS A 215 -13.52 7.76 7.14
N PHE A 216 -13.09 8.43 6.06
CA PHE A 216 -11.68 8.75 5.84
C PHE A 216 -11.11 9.68 6.93
N SER A 217 -11.92 10.59 7.48
CA SER A 217 -11.49 11.47 8.56
C SER A 217 -11.22 10.68 9.86
N ILE A 218 -12.11 9.75 10.20
CA ILE A 218 -11.95 8.84 11.35
C ILE A 218 -10.72 7.94 11.14
N PHE A 219 -10.55 7.41 9.92
CA PHE A 219 -9.37 6.61 9.55
C PHE A 219 -8.06 7.38 9.80
N VAL A 220 -7.97 8.63 9.36
CA VAL A 220 -6.77 9.46 9.56
C VAL A 220 -6.51 9.73 11.04
N GLU A 221 -7.55 9.97 11.84
CA GLU A 221 -7.41 10.17 13.29
C GLU A 221 -6.85 8.92 13.98
N LEU A 222 -7.44 7.75 13.72
CA LEU A 222 -7.01 6.47 14.29
C LEU A 222 -5.61 6.07 13.80
N ALA A 223 -5.28 6.32 12.53
CA ALA A 223 -3.94 6.08 11.99
C ALA A 223 -2.88 6.95 12.66
N ASN A 224 -3.18 8.24 12.91
CA ASN A 224 -2.29 9.12 13.66
C ASN A 224 -2.19 8.73 15.14
N LYS A 225 -3.29 8.25 15.74
CA LYS A 225 -3.27 7.69 17.11
C LYS A 225 -2.34 6.47 17.17
N ALA A 226 -2.43 5.55 16.22
CA ALA A 226 -1.53 4.40 16.11
C ALA A 226 -0.06 4.84 15.99
N ALA A 227 0.23 5.81 15.12
CA ALA A 227 1.59 6.33 14.96
C ALA A 227 2.17 6.89 16.27
N ARG A 228 1.35 7.61 17.06
CA ARG A 228 1.76 8.12 18.39
C ARG A 228 2.04 7.01 19.39
N TYR A 229 1.24 5.93 19.40
CA TYR A 229 1.55 4.75 20.22
C TYR A 229 2.86 4.06 19.82
N ASN A 230 3.30 4.21 18.57
CA ASN A 230 4.59 3.71 18.09
C ASN A 230 5.73 4.74 18.25
N GLY A 231 5.51 5.87 18.92
CA GLY A 231 6.54 6.90 19.14
C GLY A 231 6.76 7.87 17.97
N PHE A 232 5.90 7.86 16.94
CA PHE A 232 5.97 8.80 15.82
C PHE A 232 4.99 9.97 15.98
N ARG A 233 5.27 11.11 15.34
CA ARG A 233 4.38 12.29 15.44
C ARG A 233 3.07 12.12 14.69
N ASN A 234 3.09 11.39 13.59
CA ASN A 234 1.93 11.15 12.72
C ASN A 234 2.17 9.92 11.84
N VAL A 235 1.10 9.47 11.18
CA VAL A 235 1.12 8.29 10.29
C VAL A 235 2.15 8.43 9.18
N VAL A 236 2.39 9.63 8.66
CA VAL A 236 3.34 9.81 7.55
C VAL A 236 4.78 9.60 8.00
N GLU A 237 5.13 9.98 9.23
CA GLU A 237 6.47 9.68 9.76
C GLU A 237 6.67 8.17 9.93
N MET A 238 5.66 7.47 10.43
CA MET A 238 5.67 6.00 10.57
C MET A 238 5.74 5.30 9.21
N ASP A 239 4.99 5.75 8.21
CA ASP A 239 4.96 5.17 6.86
C ASP A 239 6.29 5.36 6.10
N LEU A 240 7.10 6.35 6.50
CA LEU A 240 8.40 6.61 5.90
C LEU A 240 9.55 5.81 6.54
N VAL A 241 9.31 5.16 7.69
CA VAL A 241 10.31 4.36 8.42
C VAL A 241 10.95 3.28 7.54
N PRO A 242 10.21 2.48 6.74
CA PRO A 242 10.81 1.41 5.95
C PRO A 242 11.82 1.89 4.90
N TYR A 243 11.77 3.18 4.53
CA TYR A 243 12.75 3.75 3.60
C TYR A 243 14.07 4.09 4.28
N GLU A 244 14.12 4.17 5.61
CA GLU A 244 15.34 4.45 6.41
C GLU A 244 16.09 5.71 5.94
N ARG A 245 15.35 6.71 5.44
CA ARG A 245 15.89 7.93 4.84
C ARG A 245 15.24 9.17 5.44
N PRO A 246 15.96 9.97 6.25
CA PRO A 246 15.42 11.19 6.86
C PRO A 246 15.11 12.28 5.82
N ASP A 247 15.77 12.23 4.67
CA ASP A 247 15.65 13.14 3.53
C ASP A 247 14.67 12.66 2.45
N PHE A 248 13.95 11.55 2.68
CA PHE A 248 13.11 10.89 1.66
C PHE A 248 12.19 11.86 0.88
N ARG A 249 11.50 12.76 1.57
CA ARG A 249 10.60 13.73 0.92
C ARG A 249 11.34 14.70 0.00
N GLN A 250 12.56 15.09 0.36
CA GLN A 250 13.38 15.98 -0.44
C GLN A 250 13.89 15.25 -1.69
N GLU A 251 14.32 14.00 -1.55
CA GLU A 251 14.75 13.16 -2.68
C GLU A 251 13.63 12.97 -3.71
N ILE A 252 12.40 12.68 -3.26
CA ILE A 252 11.23 12.60 -4.16
C ILE A 252 10.95 13.94 -4.85
N ALA A 253 11.06 15.06 -4.14
CA ALA A 253 10.88 16.38 -4.74
C ALA A 253 11.98 16.70 -5.78
N ASN A 254 13.23 16.31 -5.52
CA ASN A 254 14.34 16.46 -6.44
C ASN A 254 14.15 15.61 -7.70
N ALA A 255 13.73 14.35 -7.54
CA ALA A 255 13.42 13.46 -8.66
C ALA A 255 12.28 14.02 -9.53
N TRP A 256 11.24 14.60 -8.91
CA TRP A 256 10.16 15.26 -9.65
C TRP A 256 10.66 16.42 -10.51
N GLU A 257 11.54 17.28 -10.00
CA GLU A 257 12.07 18.39 -10.79
C GLU A 257 12.91 17.92 -11.99
N GLN A 258 13.54 16.75 -11.92
CA GLN A 258 14.23 16.14 -13.07
C GLN A 258 13.25 15.61 -14.14
N ILE A 259 12.11 15.06 -13.74
CA ILE A 259 11.09 14.52 -14.66
C ILE A 259 10.21 15.63 -15.26
N LYS A 260 10.02 16.71 -14.52
CA LYS A 260 9.10 17.81 -14.84
C LYS A 260 9.28 18.40 -16.25
N PRO A 261 10.49 18.66 -16.79
CA PRO A 261 10.64 19.15 -18.15
C PRO A 261 10.02 18.22 -19.19
N LEU A 262 10.25 16.91 -19.08
CA LEU A 262 9.65 15.91 -19.97
C LEU A 262 8.13 15.86 -19.80
N TYR A 263 7.64 15.85 -18.55
CA TYR A 263 6.21 15.86 -18.27
C TYR A 263 5.51 17.08 -18.86
N LEU A 264 6.10 18.27 -18.77
CA LEU A 264 5.52 19.50 -19.31
C LEU A 264 5.45 19.47 -20.84
N GLN A 265 6.46 18.91 -21.53
CA GLN A 265 6.42 18.72 -22.98
C GLN A 265 5.32 17.72 -23.38
N LEU A 266 5.25 16.58 -22.69
CA LEU A 266 4.23 15.56 -22.92
C LEU A 266 2.81 16.12 -22.65
N HIS A 267 2.63 16.87 -21.57
CA HIS A 267 1.39 17.56 -21.22
C HIS A 267 0.98 18.57 -22.29
N ALA A 268 1.92 19.40 -22.77
CA ALA A 268 1.65 20.37 -23.82
C ALA A 268 1.25 19.70 -25.15
N TYR A 269 1.95 18.61 -25.53
CA TYR A 269 1.63 17.80 -26.69
C TYR A 269 0.22 17.18 -26.57
N ALA A 270 -0.07 16.52 -25.45
CA ALA A 270 -1.37 15.91 -25.19
C ALA A 270 -2.50 16.96 -25.21
N ARG A 271 -2.28 18.12 -24.59
CA ARG A 271 -3.24 19.24 -24.63
C ARG A 271 -3.52 19.72 -26.04
N SER A 272 -2.50 19.87 -26.87
CA SER A 272 -2.66 20.26 -28.28
C SER A 272 -3.51 19.23 -29.05
N LYS A 273 -3.24 17.94 -28.87
CA LYS A 273 -3.99 16.85 -29.53
C LYS A 273 -5.44 16.75 -29.04
N LEU A 274 -5.65 16.75 -27.72
CA LEU A 274 -6.98 16.71 -27.11
C LEU A 274 -7.82 17.93 -27.50
N ARG A 275 -7.22 19.12 -27.59
CA ARG A 275 -7.92 20.33 -28.05
C ARG A 275 -8.41 20.24 -29.49
N LYS A 276 -7.70 19.53 -30.37
CA LYS A 276 -8.16 19.28 -31.74
C LYS A 276 -9.40 18.39 -31.80
N VAL A 277 -9.53 17.45 -30.86
CA VAL A 277 -10.66 16.51 -30.79
C VAL A 277 -11.86 17.12 -30.06
N TYR A 278 -11.65 17.66 -28.86
CA TYR A 278 -12.72 18.16 -27.98
C TYR A 278 -13.04 19.65 -28.15
N GLY A 279 -12.25 20.36 -28.96
CA GLY A 279 -12.44 21.78 -29.22
C GLY A 279 -11.94 22.70 -28.10
N SER A 280 -12.04 24.01 -28.36
CA SER A 280 -11.46 25.05 -27.52
C SER A 280 -12.27 25.35 -26.25
N SER A 281 -13.55 25.03 -26.24
CA SER A 281 -14.47 25.19 -25.11
C SER A 281 -14.19 24.19 -23.98
N ILE A 282 -13.77 22.97 -24.31
CA ILE A 282 -13.44 21.92 -23.33
C ILE A 282 -11.97 21.98 -22.91
N VAL A 283 -11.05 22.08 -23.88
CA VAL A 283 -9.60 22.06 -23.60
C VAL A 283 -9.01 23.42 -23.92
N ARG A 284 -8.71 24.22 -22.88
CA ARG A 284 -8.09 25.54 -23.01
C ARG A 284 -6.66 25.42 -23.54
N GLU A 285 -6.24 26.37 -24.38
CA GLU A 285 -4.89 26.39 -24.96
C GLU A 285 -3.79 26.55 -23.90
N ARG A 286 -4.03 27.41 -22.92
CA ARG A 286 -3.13 27.71 -21.81
C ARG A 286 -3.81 27.43 -20.46
N GLY A 287 -4.08 26.15 -20.21
CA GLY A 287 -4.70 25.70 -18.96
C GLY A 287 -4.37 24.25 -18.63
N PRO A 288 -4.86 23.75 -17.48
CA PRO A 288 -4.79 22.34 -17.14
C PRO A 288 -5.67 21.50 -18.07
N LEU A 289 -5.37 20.21 -18.15
CA LEU A 289 -6.22 19.23 -18.82
C LEU A 289 -7.44 18.88 -17.96
N PRO A 290 -8.66 18.81 -18.53
CA PRO A 290 -9.80 18.23 -17.83
C PRO A 290 -9.51 16.77 -17.46
N ALA A 291 -9.70 16.40 -16.19
CA ALA A 291 -9.29 15.08 -15.69
C ALA A 291 -10.12 13.90 -16.24
N HIS A 292 -11.28 14.16 -16.85
CA HIS A 292 -12.19 13.12 -17.34
C HIS A 292 -11.92 12.68 -18.79
N ILE A 293 -11.04 13.35 -19.53
CA ILE A 293 -10.80 13.08 -20.96
C ILE A 293 -9.47 12.35 -21.24
N LEU A 294 -8.87 11.73 -20.23
CA LEU A 294 -7.52 11.14 -20.29
C LEU A 294 -7.52 9.61 -20.34
N GLY A 295 -8.65 8.98 -20.70
CA GLY A 295 -8.70 7.52 -20.85
C GLY A 295 -8.78 6.75 -19.52
N ASN A 296 -8.76 7.45 -18.38
CA ASN A 296 -8.68 6.82 -17.07
C ASN A 296 -9.49 7.61 -16.02
N MET A 297 -10.21 6.91 -15.13
CA MET A 297 -11.05 7.52 -14.09
C MET A 297 -10.32 8.53 -13.19
N TRP A 298 -9.02 8.35 -12.97
CA TRP A 298 -8.19 9.19 -12.09
C TRP A 298 -7.11 9.98 -12.83
N ALA A 299 -7.02 9.85 -14.16
CA ALA A 299 -5.97 10.45 -14.97
C ALA A 299 -4.53 10.12 -14.51
N GLN A 300 -4.35 9.00 -13.77
CA GLN A 300 -3.04 8.54 -13.29
C GLN A 300 -2.18 7.93 -14.41
N LYS A 301 -2.82 7.56 -15.52
CA LYS A 301 -2.23 7.15 -16.80
C LYS A 301 -3.12 7.68 -17.92
N TRP A 302 -2.56 7.92 -19.10
CA TRP A 302 -3.26 8.54 -20.22
C TRP A 302 -3.57 7.53 -21.31
N ASP A 303 -4.68 6.79 -21.16
CA ASP A 303 -5.08 5.71 -22.06
C ASP A 303 -5.92 6.23 -23.25
N VAL A 304 -5.37 7.20 -23.98
CA VAL A 304 -6.00 7.86 -25.16
C VAL A 304 -5.08 7.77 -26.38
N ASN A 305 -4.60 6.56 -26.66
CA ASN A 305 -3.58 6.30 -27.68
C ASN A 305 -4.04 6.69 -29.09
N ASP A 306 -5.31 6.48 -29.43
CA ASP A 306 -5.92 6.92 -30.69
C ASP A 306 -5.78 8.45 -30.92
N ILE A 307 -5.74 9.25 -29.85
CA ILE A 307 -5.56 10.71 -29.93
C ILE A 307 -4.07 11.09 -29.87
N LEU A 308 -3.29 10.40 -29.03
CA LEU A 308 -1.92 10.76 -28.70
C LEU A 308 -0.86 10.13 -29.61
N MET A 309 -1.19 9.09 -30.38
CA MET A 309 -0.24 8.38 -31.23
C MET A 309 0.42 9.35 -32.24
N PRO A 310 1.76 9.51 -32.20
CA PRO A 310 2.46 10.42 -33.10
C PRO A 310 2.35 10.02 -34.57
N TYR A 311 2.35 8.71 -34.84
CA TYR A 311 2.33 8.13 -36.19
C TYR A 311 1.20 7.09 -36.33
N PRO A 312 -0.07 7.50 -36.49
CA PRO A 312 -1.21 6.58 -36.49
C PRO A 312 -1.18 5.48 -37.57
N TRP A 313 -0.46 5.72 -38.67
CA TRP A 313 -0.29 4.75 -39.76
C TRP A 313 0.70 3.63 -39.45
N LYS A 314 1.36 3.66 -38.29
CA LYS A 314 2.23 2.58 -37.82
C LYS A 314 1.58 1.92 -36.60
N PRO A 315 0.82 0.83 -36.77
CA PRO A 315 0.18 0.17 -35.64
C PRO A 315 1.23 -0.40 -34.69
N GLN A 316 0.88 -0.48 -33.40
CA GLN A 316 1.69 -1.21 -32.43
C GLN A 316 1.61 -2.71 -32.69
N ILE A 317 2.65 -3.44 -32.29
CA ILE A 317 2.68 -4.89 -32.36
C ILE A 317 1.69 -5.44 -31.34
N ASP A 318 0.62 -6.09 -31.81
CA ASP A 318 -0.31 -6.87 -30.99
C ASP A 318 -0.10 -8.36 -31.30
N VAL A 319 0.35 -9.11 -30.29
CA VAL A 319 0.65 -10.53 -30.38
C VAL A 319 -0.53 -11.41 -29.98
N THR A 320 -1.66 -10.83 -29.56
CA THR A 320 -2.80 -11.56 -28.99
C THR A 320 -3.33 -12.65 -29.94
N ASN A 321 -3.55 -12.29 -31.21
CA ASN A 321 -4.03 -13.25 -32.22
C ASN A 321 -3.05 -14.40 -32.44
N GLU A 322 -1.75 -14.11 -32.37
CA GLU A 322 -0.71 -15.11 -32.57
C GLU A 322 -0.61 -16.05 -31.35
N MET A 323 -0.72 -15.51 -30.14
CA MET A 323 -0.81 -16.29 -28.91
C MET A 323 -2.02 -17.24 -28.91
N VAL A 324 -3.17 -16.78 -29.39
CA VAL A 324 -4.38 -17.61 -29.54
C VAL A 324 -4.17 -18.71 -30.58
N LYS A 325 -3.59 -18.39 -31.75
CA LYS A 325 -3.27 -19.39 -32.79
C LYS A 325 -2.32 -20.47 -32.28
N GLN A 326 -1.33 -20.08 -31.48
CA GLN A 326 -0.37 -20.97 -30.85
C GLN A 326 -0.89 -21.63 -29.55
N ARG A 327 -2.16 -21.38 -29.19
CA ARG A 327 -2.84 -21.96 -28.01
C ARG A 327 -2.13 -21.68 -26.69
N PHE A 328 -1.64 -20.46 -26.49
CA PHE A 328 -1.12 -20.04 -25.20
C PHE A 328 -2.21 -20.13 -24.11
N THR A 329 -1.89 -20.80 -23.01
CA THR A 329 -2.73 -20.85 -21.81
C THR A 329 -2.19 -19.86 -20.77
N PRO A 330 -2.99 -19.43 -19.77
CA PRO A 330 -2.50 -18.60 -18.68
C PRO A 330 -1.26 -19.19 -18.02
N LYS A 331 -1.27 -20.50 -17.70
CA LYS A 331 -0.11 -21.20 -17.16
C LYS A 331 1.13 -21.11 -18.07
N LYS A 332 0.97 -21.21 -19.39
CA LYS A 332 2.08 -21.08 -20.33
C LYS A 332 2.73 -19.70 -20.28
N LEU A 333 1.97 -18.63 -20.00
CA LEU A 333 2.53 -17.29 -19.81
C LEU A 333 3.46 -17.23 -18.60
N PHE A 334 3.09 -17.88 -17.51
CA PHE A 334 3.94 -17.98 -16.32
C PHE A 334 5.20 -18.82 -16.60
N GLU A 335 5.09 -19.89 -17.39
CA GLU A 335 6.27 -20.70 -17.79
C GLU A 335 7.25 -19.87 -18.63
N VAL A 336 6.74 -19.07 -19.58
CA VAL A 336 7.58 -18.16 -20.37
C VAL A 336 8.23 -17.08 -19.48
N ALA A 337 7.53 -16.60 -18.45
CA ALA A 337 8.11 -15.69 -17.47
C ALA A 337 9.20 -16.39 -16.63
N GLU A 338 9.00 -17.63 -16.21
CA GLU A 338 10.04 -18.43 -15.52
C GLU A 338 11.27 -18.61 -16.41
N ASP A 339 11.10 -18.98 -17.68
CA ASP A 339 12.19 -19.14 -18.65
C ASP A 339 13.01 -17.84 -18.80
N PHE A 340 12.35 -16.68 -18.79
CA PHE A 340 13.01 -15.38 -18.78
C PHE A 340 13.88 -15.19 -17.52
N PHE A 341 13.36 -15.50 -16.33
CA PHE A 341 14.14 -15.41 -15.08
C PHE A 341 15.30 -16.41 -15.04
N LEU A 342 15.10 -17.63 -15.53
CA LEU A 342 16.15 -18.64 -15.67
C LEU A 342 17.25 -18.19 -16.65
N SER A 343 16.89 -17.50 -17.72
CA SER A 343 17.86 -16.95 -18.68
C SER A 343 18.81 -15.91 -18.04
N MET A 344 18.40 -15.30 -16.93
CA MET A 344 19.19 -14.39 -16.10
C MET A 344 19.85 -15.09 -14.89
N ASN A 345 19.89 -16.43 -14.89
CA ASN A 345 20.47 -17.25 -13.83
C ASN A 345 19.78 -17.07 -12.45
N MET A 346 18.48 -16.73 -12.44
CA MET A 346 17.67 -16.70 -11.22
C MET A 346 17.10 -18.09 -10.90
N THR A 347 16.58 -18.26 -9.69
CA THR A 347 16.03 -19.55 -9.23
C THR A 347 14.67 -19.85 -9.85
N ARG A 348 14.42 -21.14 -10.11
CA ARG A 348 13.14 -21.66 -10.58
C ARG A 348 12.05 -21.53 -9.52
N MET A 349 10.79 -21.42 -9.94
CA MET A 349 9.68 -21.46 -8.99
C MET A 349 9.53 -22.87 -8.38
N PRO A 350 9.17 -22.98 -7.09
CA PRO A 350 9.01 -24.27 -6.44
C PRO A 350 7.78 -25.01 -6.98
N HIS A 351 7.75 -26.33 -6.80
CA HIS A 351 6.59 -27.14 -7.22
C HIS A 351 5.27 -26.73 -6.53
N THR A 352 5.35 -26.18 -5.32
CA THR A 352 4.22 -25.64 -4.55
C THR A 352 3.55 -24.48 -5.29
N PHE A 353 4.32 -23.55 -5.84
CA PHE A 353 3.82 -22.44 -6.66
C PHE A 353 2.92 -22.94 -7.78
N TRP A 354 3.38 -23.90 -8.58
CA TRP A 354 2.63 -24.44 -9.72
C TRP A 354 1.39 -25.23 -9.31
N ARG A 355 1.37 -25.79 -8.10
CA ARG A 355 0.26 -26.60 -7.60
C ARG A 355 -0.82 -25.77 -6.91
N HIS A 356 -0.44 -24.71 -6.19
CA HIS A 356 -1.35 -23.94 -5.34
C HIS A 356 -1.77 -22.60 -5.95
N SER A 357 -1.07 -22.10 -6.96
CA SER A 357 -1.43 -20.86 -7.64
C SER A 357 -2.73 -20.97 -8.43
N MET A 358 -3.48 -19.87 -8.46
CA MET A 358 -4.68 -19.71 -9.28
C MET A 358 -4.35 -18.85 -10.50
N PHE A 359 -3.99 -19.49 -11.61
CA PHE A 359 -3.55 -18.82 -12.84
C PHE A 359 -4.70 -18.23 -13.67
N GLU A 360 -5.92 -18.67 -13.43
CA GLU A 360 -7.12 -18.24 -14.13
C GLU A 360 -8.33 -18.23 -13.19
N ALA A 361 -9.33 -17.42 -13.54
CA ALA A 361 -10.54 -17.32 -12.73
C ALA A 361 -11.35 -18.64 -12.84
N PRO A 362 -11.76 -19.23 -11.71
CA PRO A 362 -12.63 -20.39 -11.72
C PRO A 362 -14.05 -20.02 -12.16
N ASN A 363 -14.75 -20.96 -12.80
CA ASN A 363 -16.15 -20.77 -13.20
C ASN A 363 -17.17 -21.09 -12.08
N ASP A 364 -16.74 -21.80 -11.04
CA ASP A 364 -17.60 -22.34 -9.97
C ASP A 364 -17.79 -21.39 -8.78
N ARG A 365 -16.98 -20.32 -8.67
CA ARG A 365 -17.01 -19.45 -7.47
C ARG A 365 -16.51 -18.03 -7.71
N PRO A 366 -17.02 -17.05 -6.94
CA PRO A 366 -16.51 -15.68 -6.97
C PRO A 366 -15.14 -15.58 -6.27
N ILE A 367 -14.26 -14.76 -6.85
CA ILE A 367 -12.89 -14.51 -6.37
C ILE A 367 -12.53 -13.02 -6.45
N ILE A 368 -11.44 -12.61 -5.80
CA ILE A 368 -10.80 -11.32 -6.05
C ILE A 368 -9.83 -11.47 -7.24
N CYS A 369 -10.18 -10.92 -8.40
CA CYS A 369 -9.41 -11.12 -9.65
C CYS A 369 -8.18 -10.19 -9.83
N HIS A 370 -7.93 -9.25 -8.92
CA HIS A 370 -6.79 -8.35 -9.07
C HIS A 370 -5.49 -9.13 -8.86
N ALA A 371 -4.57 -9.07 -9.83
CA ALA A 371 -3.29 -9.77 -9.75
C ALA A 371 -2.51 -9.40 -8.46
N SER A 372 -1.93 -10.41 -7.81
CA SER A 372 -1.18 -10.30 -6.56
C SER A 372 -0.24 -11.50 -6.39
N SER A 373 0.87 -11.32 -5.67
CA SER A 373 1.82 -12.37 -5.26
C SER A 373 1.76 -12.57 -3.73
N TRP A 374 2.02 -13.78 -3.25
CA TRP A 374 1.70 -14.20 -1.87
C TRP A 374 2.81 -15.03 -1.22
N ASP A 375 3.55 -14.43 -0.29
CA ASP A 375 4.47 -15.17 0.61
C ASP A 375 3.69 -15.75 1.81
N PHE A 376 3.70 -17.08 1.97
CA PHE A 376 3.00 -17.78 3.05
C PHE A 376 3.81 -17.85 4.36
N CYS A 377 4.86 -17.05 4.49
CA CYS A 377 5.68 -16.93 5.70
C CYS A 377 6.30 -18.26 6.13
N ASN A 378 6.54 -19.22 5.24
CA ASN A 378 7.07 -20.54 5.60
C ASN A 378 8.36 -20.91 4.84
N SER A 379 8.89 -19.97 4.04
CA SER A 379 10.12 -20.11 3.26
C SER A 379 10.09 -21.14 2.12
N TYR A 380 8.95 -21.78 1.84
CA TYR A 380 8.83 -22.75 0.74
C TYR A 380 7.56 -22.58 -0.12
N ASP A 381 6.57 -21.82 0.33
CA ASP A 381 5.35 -21.47 -0.41
C ASP A 381 5.28 -19.94 -0.53
N TYR A 382 5.50 -19.42 -1.74
CA TYR A 382 5.60 -17.99 -2.06
C TYR A 382 5.10 -17.67 -3.49
#